data_AF-A0A2S7QML5-F1
#
_entry.id   AF-A0A2S7QML5-F1
#
_cell.length_a   1.000
_cell.length_b   1.000
_cell.length_c   1.000
_cell.angle_alpha   90.00
_cell.angle_beta   90.00
_cell.angle_gamma   90.00
#
_symmetry.space_group_name_H-M   'P 1'
#
loop_
_entity.id
_entity.type
_entity.pdbx_description
1 polymer ?
#
loop_
_entity_poly.entity_id
_entity_poly.type
_entity_poly.pdbx_seq_one_letter_code
_entity_poly.pdbx_strand_id
1 'polypeptide(L)'
;MTTTQRELEECCFDFAAKWLPSILEDHKWDCAEAAELNKWTSTLVARYGKLPAHAINNDSETPLQDVFLATTVVRHTAVHRLPVTAQGIQKMIQSALQLARTLGDHSRAEGFEGLHLEMESRIRDMELNKNFLENRFDEQLQVISEQRAELDRQEKEALATMLQEDQKNKQLVGSFLEGAVKAIFGQRDEIGIIKSTNMVNSAHEDDRNDRNEIQNVAKCGST
;
A
#
# COMPACT_ATOMS: atom_id res chain seq x y z
N MET A 1 -11.92 24.73 -1.59
CA MET A 1 -11.04 25.64 -2.36
C MET A 1 -11.77 26.84 -2.93
N THR A 2 -13.04 26.75 -3.31
CA THR A 2 -13.85 27.91 -3.74
C THR A 2 -13.91 29.03 -2.69
N THR A 3 -14.08 28.71 -1.41
CA THR A 3 -14.05 29.72 -0.33
C THR A 3 -12.68 30.40 -0.24
N THR A 4 -11.59 29.64 -0.26
CA THR A 4 -10.22 30.17 -0.28
C THR A 4 -9.99 31.11 -1.46
N GLN A 5 -10.49 30.76 -2.65
CA GLN A 5 -10.39 31.63 -3.82
C GLN A 5 -11.16 32.95 -3.59
N ARG A 6 -12.40 32.90 -3.11
CA ARG A 6 -13.22 34.09 -2.81
C ARG A 6 -12.51 35.01 -1.81
N GLU A 7 -12.04 34.47 -0.69
CA GLU A 7 -11.33 35.25 0.34
C GLU A 7 -10.07 35.93 -0.22
N LEU A 8 -9.36 35.29 -1.15
CA LEU A 8 -8.20 35.89 -1.82
C LEU A 8 -8.58 36.97 -2.84
N GLU A 9 -9.69 36.80 -3.57
CA GLU A 9 -10.21 37.80 -4.49
C GLU A 9 -10.63 39.07 -3.73
N GLU A 10 -11.29 38.90 -2.57
CA GLU A 10 -11.63 40.02 -1.70
C GLU A 10 -10.38 40.70 -1.11
N CYS A 11 -9.38 39.90 -0.69
CA CYS A 11 -8.09 40.42 -0.24
C CYS A 11 -7.41 41.29 -1.32
N CYS A 12 -7.41 40.82 -2.57
CA CYS A 12 -6.86 41.56 -3.70
C CYS A 12 -7.65 42.85 -4.00
N PHE A 13 -8.99 42.79 -3.90
CA PHE A 13 -9.85 43.94 -4.12
C PHE A 13 -9.63 45.02 -3.06
N ASP A 14 -9.67 44.68 -1.77
CA ASP A 14 -9.48 45.61 -0.67
C ASP A 14 -8.10 46.29 -0.76
N PHE A 15 -7.08 45.51 -1.13
CA PHE A 15 -5.74 46.02 -1.39
C PHE A 15 -5.72 47.02 -2.56
N ALA A 16 -6.31 46.65 -3.70
CA ALA A 16 -6.35 47.49 -4.89
C ALA A 16 -7.17 48.76 -4.67
N ALA A 17 -8.29 48.70 -3.93
CA ALA A 17 -9.10 49.86 -3.59
C ALA A 17 -8.30 50.88 -2.77
N LYS A 18 -7.43 50.40 -1.87
CA LYS A 18 -6.58 51.25 -1.05
C LYS A 18 -5.40 51.86 -1.82
N TRP A 19 -4.70 51.06 -2.63
CA TRP A 19 -3.40 51.47 -3.18
C TRP A 19 -3.38 51.72 -4.68
N LEU A 20 -4.36 51.18 -5.43
CA LEU A 20 -4.41 51.22 -6.88
C LEU A 20 -5.84 51.53 -7.39
N PRO A 21 -6.57 52.54 -6.86
CA PRO A 21 -7.97 52.78 -7.21
C PRO A 21 -8.19 53.03 -8.70
N SER A 22 -7.24 53.69 -9.37
CA SER A 22 -7.27 53.89 -10.83
C SER A 22 -7.42 52.58 -11.64
N ILE A 23 -6.87 51.46 -11.16
CA ILE A 23 -7.01 50.17 -11.84
C ILE A 23 -8.45 49.67 -11.80
N LEU A 24 -9.12 49.87 -10.66
CA LEU A 24 -10.50 49.46 -10.48
C LEU A 24 -11.41 50.25 -11.41
N GLU A 25 -11.17 51.56 -11.54
CA GLU A 25 -11.90 52.43 -12.47
C GLU A 25 -11.65 52.04 -13.93
N ASP A 26 -10.38 51.87 -14.32
CA ASP A 26 -9.97 51.51 -15.69
C ASP A 26 -10.59 50.18 -16.15
N HIS A 27 -10.63 49.20 -15.26
CA HIS A 27 -11.16 47.86 -15.56
C HIS A 27 -12.64 47.69 -15.20
N LYS A 28 -13.26 48.71 -14.60
CA LYS A 28 -14.64 48.67 -14.07
C LYS A 28 -14.86 47.52 -13.09
N TRP A 29 -13.89 47.29 -12.20
CA TRP A 29 -14.00 46.31 -11.12
C TRP A 29 -14.64 46.98 -9.91
N ASP A 30 -15.96 46.80 -9.78
CA ASP A 30 -16.78 47.37 -8.73
C ASP A 30 -16.89 46.48 -7.48
N CYS A 31 -16.61 45.18 -7.60
CA CYS A 31 -16.51 44.23 -6.50
C CYS A 31 -15.35 43.24 -6.68
N ALA A 32 -15.10 42.42 -5.66
CA ALA A 32 -14.04 41.42 -5.67
C ALA A 32 -14.22 40.36 -6.77
N GLU A 33 -15.45 39.96 -7.02
CA GLU A 33 -15.85 38.96 -8.01
C GLU A 33 -15.79 39.47 -9.46
N ALA A 34 -15.63 40.78 -9.66
CA ALA A 34 -15.50 41.38 -10.99
C ALA A 34 -14.20 40.94 -11.70
N ALA A 35 -13.24 40.39 -10.96
CA ALA A 35 -12.03 39.79 -11.49
C ALA A 35 -11.69 38.45 -10.83
N GLU A 36 -11.36 37.47 -11.66
CA GLU A 36 -10.82 36.20 -11.18
C GLU A 36 -9.44 36.40 -10.55
N LEU A 37 -9.08 35.54 -9.59
CA LEU A 37 -7.80 35.59 -8.87
C LEU A 37 -6.55 35.67 -9.77
N ASN A 38 -6.56 35.06 -10.96
CA ASN A 38 -5.44 35.15 -11.91
C ASN A 38 -5.29 36.56 -12.53
N LYS A 39 -6.40 37.28 -12.74
CA LYS A 39 -6.41 38.66 -13.24
C LYS A 39 -5.90 39.60 -12.16
N TRP A 40 -6.32 39.39 -10.90
CA TRP A 40 -5.80 40.13 -9.76
C TRP A 40 -4.28 39.98 -9.64
N THR A 41 -3.79 38.75 -9.56
CA THR A 41 -2.36 38.45 -9.46
C THR A 41 -1.55 39.01 -10.62
N SER A 42 -1.98 38.84 -11.87
CA SER A 42 -1.30 39.42 -13.03
C SER A 42 -1.25 40.96 -12.99
N THR A 43 -2.35 41.59 -12.58
CA THR A 43 -2.46 43.06 -12.53
C THR A 43 -1.61 43.65 -11.40
N LEU A 44 -1.60 43.01 -10.22
CA LEU A 44 -0.79 43.42 -9.09
C LEU A 44 0.71 43.24 -9.38
N VAL A 45 1.10 42.13 -10.03
CA VAL A 45 2.49 41.93 -10.51
C VAL A 45 2.90 42.96 -11.57
N ALA A 46 1.98 43.46 -12.40
CA ALA A 46 2.33 44.51 -13.36
C ALA A 46 2.50 45.89 -12.71
N ARG A 47 1.96 46.10 -11.51
CA ARG A 47 1.79 47.43 -10.91
C ARG A 47 2.50 47.59 -9.57
N TYR A 48 3.10 46.53 -9.02
CA TYR A 48 3.81 46.60 -7.74
C TYR A 48 4.93 47.64 -7.72
N GLY A 49 5.63 47.85 -8.85
CA GLY A 49 6.70 48.86 -8.94
C GLY A 49 6.23 50.31 -8.78
N LYS A 50 4.91 50.55 -8.79
CA LYS A 50 4.30 51.87 -8.56
C LYS A 50 3.75 52.02 -7.14
N LEU A 51 3.84 50.98 -6.31
CA LEU A 51 3.33 51.00 -4.95
C LEU A 51 4.31 51.72 -4.01
N PRO A 52 3.80 52.40 -2.96
CA PRO A 52 4.63 52.84 -1.84
C PRO A 52 5.36 51.67 -1.19
N ALA A 53 6.58 51.90 -0.70
CA ALA A 53 7.43 50.86 -0.09
C ALA A 53 6.78 50.13 1.11
N HIS A 54 5.83 50.77 1.79
CA HIS A 54 5.10 50.22 2.95
C HIS A 54 3.75 49.60 2.59
N ALA A 55 3.36 49.58 1.31
CA ALA A 55 2.09 49.01 0.89
C ALA A 55 2.10 47.49 0.95
N ILE A 56 3.26 46.86 0.71
CA ILE A 56 3.44 45.41 0.71
C ILE A 56 4.24 45.02 1.94
N ASN A 57 3.70 44.09 2.74
CA ASN A 57 4.44 43.45 3.83
C ASN A 57 5.20 42.24 3.27
N ASN A 58 6.35 42.49 2.65
CA ASN A 58 7.21 41.39 2.22
C ASN A 58 8.17 40.96 3.33
N ASP A 59 7.61 40.45 4.43
CA ASP A 59 8.38 39.87 5.53
C ASP A 59 9.03 38.53 5.15
N SER A 60 8.64 37.96 4.00
CA SER A 60 9.19 36.73 3.45
C SER A 60 10.33 37.00 2.47
N GLU A 61 11.36 36.13 2.46
CA GLU A 61 12.40 36.10 1.41
C GLU A 61 11.86 35.70 0.03
N THR A 62 10.56 35.36 -0.06
CA THR A 62 9.93 34.91 -1.30
C THR A 62 9.65 36.11 -2.22
N PRO A 63 10.05 36.04 -3.51
CA PRO A 63 9.67 37.05 -4.49
C PRO A 63 8.15 37.20 -4.58
N LEU A 64 7.66 38.44 -4.61
CA LEU A 64 6.23 38.74 -4.69
C LEU A 64 5.54 38.04 -5.88
N GLN A 65 6.25 37.90 -7.00
CA GLN A 65 5.77 37.18 -8.18
C GLN A 65 5.49 35.71 -7.89
N ASP A 66 6.33 35.05 -7.09
CA ASP A 66 6.17 33.64 -6.73
C ASP A 66 5.00 33.44 -5.77
N VAL A 67 4.79 34.38 -4.83
CA VAL A 67 3.61 34.39 -3.95
C VAL A 67 2.32 34.45 -4.79
N PHE A 68 2.28 35.36 -5.77
CA PHE A 68 1.14 35.48 -6.67
C PHE A 68 0.96 34.23 -7.55
N LEU A 69 2.04 33.71 -8.14
CA LEU A 69 2.00 32.53 -9.00
C LEU A 69 1.48 31.29 -8.26
N ALA A 70 1.88 31.11 -6.99
CA ALA A 70 1.46 29.97 -6.16
C ALA A 70 -0.08 29.88 -6.01
N THR A 71 -0.79 31.01 -6.09
CA THR A 71 -2.26 31.02 -6.02
C THR A 71 -2.97 30.54 -7.28
N THR A 72 -2.24 30.38 -8.40
CA THR A 72 -2.78 29.80 -9.64
C THR A 72 -3.32 28.39 -9.41
N VAL A 73 -2.65 27.60 -8.56
CA VAL A 73 -3.05 26.23 -8.21
C VAL A 73 -4.38 26.22 -7.45
N VAL A 74 -4.63 27.24 -6.62
CA VAL A 74 -5.89 27.40 -5.87
C VAL A 74 -7.06 27.57 -6.85
N ARG A 75 -6.92 28.48 -7.82
CA ARG A 75 -7.94 28.71 -8.86
C ARG A 75 -8.13 27.47 -9.74
N HIS A 76 -7.06 26.88 -10.23
CA HIS A 76 -7.14 25.68 -11.07
C HIS A 76 -7.90 24.54 -10.36
N THR A 77 -7.60 24.33 -9.09
CA THR A 77 -8.28 23.33 -8.26
C THR A 77 -9.75 23.67 -8.01
N ALA A 78 -10.07 24.92 -7.67
CA ALA A 78 -11.43 25.34 -7.39
C ALA A 78 -12.34 25.25 -8.63
N VAL A 79 -11.81 25.61 -9.79
CA VAL A 79 -12.56 25.62 -11.07
C VAL A 79 -12.73 24.21 -11.63
N HIS A 80 -11.69 23.38 -11.61
CA HIS A 80 -11.73 22.04 -12.21
C HIS A 80 -12.13 20.92 -11.24
N ARG A 81 -12.35 21.23 -9.95
CA ARG A 81 -12.75 20.27 -8.90
C ARG A 81 -11.89 18.99 -8.92
N LEU A 82 -10.59 19.15 -9.17
CA LEU A 82 -9.67 18.03 -9.27
C LEU A 82 -9.54 17.32 -7.91
N PRO A 83 -9.39 16.00 -7.88
CA PRO A 83 -8.95 15.31 -6.67
C PRO A 83 -7.60 15.87 -6.23
N VAL A 84 -7.52 16.39 -5.01
CA VAL A 84 -6.27 16.89 -4.42
C VAL A 84 -6.01 16.18 -3.11
N THR A 85 -4.74 15.85 -2.88
CA THR A 85 -4.30 15.25 -1.61
C THR A 85 -4.46 16.24 -0.46
N ALA A 86 -4.58 15.74 0.77
CA ALA A 86 -4.67 16.61 1.95
C ALA A 86 -3.46 17.55 2.06
N GLN A 87 -2.25 17.04 1.78
CA GLN A 87 -1.03 17.84 1.68
C GLN A 87 -1.08 18.90 0.57
N GLY A 88 -1.68 18.58 -0.58
CA GLY A 88 -1.88 19.57 -1.66
C GLY A 88 -2.80 20.71 -1.23
N ILE A 89 -3.87 20.40 -0.48
CA ILE A 89 -4.77 21.40 0.08
C ILE A 89 -4.07 22.27 1.13
N GLN A 90 -3.25 21.66 2.00
CA GLN A 90 -2.45 22.38 2.98
C GLN A 90 -1.51 23.40 2.32
N LYS A 91 -0.80 22.99 1.24
CA LYS A 91 0.07 23.89 0.46
C LYS A 91 -0.71 25.06 -0.15
N MET A 92 -1.90 24.80 -0.69
CA MET A 92 -2.77 25.84 -1.24
C MET A 92 -3.20 26.87 -0.18
N ILE A 93 -3.54 26.42 1.04
CA ILE A 93 -3.89 27.31 2.15
C ILE A 93 -2.66 28.10 2.62
N GLN A 94 -1.48 27.47 2.64
CA GLN A 94 -0.24 28.17 2.97
C GLN A 94 0.09 29.26 1.94
N SER A 95 -0.13 29.02 0.64
CA SER A 95 0.00 30.05 -0.39
C SER A 95 -1.03 31.18 -0.20
N ALA A 96 -2.25 30.85 0.19
CA ALA A 96 -3.29 31.85 0.47
C ALA A 96 -2.94 32.71 1.69
N LEU A 97 -2.46 32.09 2.77
CA LEU A 97 -1.94 32.75 3.96
C LEU A 97 -0.81 33.72 3.60
N GLN A 98 0.15 33.25 2.80
CA GLN A 98 1.28 34.06 2.37
C GLN A 98 0.81 35.27 1.57
N LEU A 99 -0.12 35.09 0.63
CA LEU A 99 -0.67 36.21 -0.14
C LEU A 99 -1.39 37.23 0.77
N ALA A 100 -2.26 36.77 1.68
CA ALA A 100 -2.98 37.66 2.59
C ALA A 100 -2.02 38.48 3.48
N ARG A 101 -0.97 37.83 4.03
CA ARG A 101 0.08 38.52 4.80
C ARG A 101 0.83 39.55 3.96
N THR A 102 1.19 39.19 2.74
CA THR A 102 1.92 40.06 1.82
C THR A 102 1.12 41.30 1.43
N LEU A 103 -0.20 41.17 1.27
CA LEU A 103 -1.10 42.29 1.02
C LEU A 103 -1.50 43.06 2.31
N GLY A 104 -1.02 42.64 3.48
CA GLY A 104 -1.29 43.29 4.76
C GLY A 104 -2.68 43.02 5.34
N ASP A 105 -3.37 41.97 4.88
CA ASP A 105 -4.68 41.57 5.35
C ASP A 105 -4.55 40.56 6.50
N HIS A 106 -4.34 41.09 7.70
CA HIS A 106 -4.13 40.28 8.90
C HIS A 106 -5.37 39.48 9.32
N SER A 107 -6.57 39.97 9.03
CA SER A 107 -7.82 39.29 9.44
C SER A 107 -8.03 38.01 8.63
N ARG A 108 -7.91 38.07 7.30
CA ARG A 108 -8.00 36.86 6.46
C ARG A 108 -6.79 35.95 6.66
N ALA A 109 -5.61 36.52 6.91
CA ALA A 109 -4.41 35.74 7.24
C ALA A 109 -4.60 34.89 8.51
N GLU A 110 -5.16 35.45 9.59
CA GLU A 110 -5.44 34.69 10.82
C GLU A 110 -6.40 33.51 10.56
N GLY A 111 -7.44 33.74 9.74
CA GLY A 111 -8.36 32.68 9.31
C GLY A 111 -7.66 31.55 8.54
N PHE A 112 -6.76 31.89 7.60
CA PHE A 112 -5.97 30.88 6.88
C PHE A 112 -4.96 30.15 7.77
N GLU A 113 -4.38 30.83 8.75
CA GLU A 113 -3.46 30.22 9.72
C GLU A 113 -4.19 29.22 10.62
N GLY A 114 -5.36 29.58 11.15
CA GLY A 114 -6.20 28.66 11.91
C GLY A 114 -6.59 27.42 11.09
N LEU A 115 -7.00 27.62 9.83
CA LEU A 115 -7.33 26.52 8.93
C LEU A 115 -6.10 25.64 8.62
N HIS A 116 -4.92 26.24 8.42
CA HIS A 116 -3.68 25.50 8.17
C HIS A 116 -3.33 24.60 9.36
N LEU A 117 -3.39 25.12 10.59
CA LEU A 117 -3.11 24.36 11.80
C LEU A 117 -4.13 23.22 12.02
N GLU A 118 -5.42 23.48 11.77
CA GLU A 118 -6.44 22.44 11.86
C GLU A 118 -6.17 21.33 10.84
N MET A 119 -5.87 21.67 9.59
CA MET A 119 -5.57 20.68 8.56
C MET A 119 -4.32 19.88 8.88
N GLU A 120 -3.26 20.53 9.35
CA GLU A 120 -2.03 19.86 9.76
C GLU A 120 -2.30 18.84 10.89
N SER A 121 -3.10 19.21 11.89
CA SER A 121 -3.51 18.29 12.95
C SER A 121 -4.29 17.10 12.40
N ARG A 122 -5.28 17.34 11.56
CA ARG A 122 -6.13 16.29 10.97
C ARG A 122 -5.34 15.32 10.10
N ILE A 123 -4.39 15.84 9.32
CA ILE A 123 -3.50 15.03 8.48
C ILE A 123 -2.65 14.11 9.37
N ARG A 124 -2.04 14.65 10.42
CA ARG A 124 -1.27 13.84 11.38
C ARG A 124 -2.11 12.76 12.04
N ASP A 125 -3.32 13.09 12.51
CA ASP A 125 -4.23 12.12 13.14
C ASP A 125 -4.57 10.97 12.17
N MET A 126 -4.82 11.29 10.89
CA MET A 126 -5.09 10.29 9.86
C MET A 126 -3.87 9.40 9.58
N GLU A 127 -2.67 9.97 9.50
CA GLU A 127 -1.43 9.22 9.30
C GLU A 127 -1.15 8.26 10.46
N LEU A 128 -1.31 8.73 11.70
CA LEU A 128 -1.16 7.89 12.90
C LEU A 128 -2.18 6.75 12.93
N ASN A 129 -3.45 7.04 12.61
CA ASN A 129 -4.49 6.01 12.57
C ASN A 129 -4.24 4.97 11.47
N LYS A 130 -3.77 5.40 10.29
CA LYS A 130 -3.36 4.49 9.21
C LYS A 130 -2.25 3.56 9.68
N ASN A 131 -1.18 4.10 10.27
CA ASN A 131 -0.06 3.31 10.76
C ASN A 131 -0.49 2.30 11.83
N PHE A 132 -1.38 2.72 12.75
CA PHE A 132 -1.94 1.82 13.77
C PHE A 132 -2.72 0.65 13.13
N LEU A 133 -3.55 0.94 12.14
CA LEU A 133 -4.33 -0.09 11.44
C LEU A 133 -3.44 -1.05 10.64
N GLU A 134 -2.40 -0.53 9.97
CA GLU A 134 -1.43 -1.34 9.22
C GLU A 134 -0.65 -2.26 10.16
N ASN A 135 -0.11 -1.75 11.26
CA ASN A 135 0.59 -2.57 12.25
C ASN A 135 -0.30 -3.67 12.83
N ARG A 136 -1.55 -3.34 13.20
CA ARG A 136 -2.50 -4.34 13.71
C ARG A 136 -2.83 -5.39 12.65
N PHE A 137 -2.93 -4.99 11.38
CA PHE A 137 -3.17 -5.92 10.29
C PHE A 137 -1.99 -6.86 10.07
N ASP A 138 -0.76 -6.36 10.12
CA ASP A 138 0.46 -7.16 10.00
C ASP A 138 0.58 -8.17 11.15
N GLU A 139 0.28 -7.78 12.39
CA GLU A 139 0.20 -8.68 13.54
C GLU A 139 -0.83 -9.81 13.30
N GLN A 140 -2.01 -9.47 12.77
CA GLN A 140 -3.04 -10.46 12.44
C GLN A 140 -2.58 -11.42 11.34
N LEU A 141 -1.91 -10.92 10.29
CA LEU A 141 -1.37 -11.74 9.23
C LEU A 141 -0.27 -12.68 9.72
N GLN A 142 0.57 -12.23 10.64
CA GLN A 142 1.59 -13.08 11.25
C GLN A 142 0.96 -14.26 12.00
N VAL A 143 -0.05 -14.00 12.84
CA VAL A 143 -0.77 -15.05 13.57
C VAL A 143 -1.40 -16.06 12.59
N ILE A 144 -2.02 -15.59 11.51
CA ILE A 144 -2.60 -16.46 10.49
C ILE A 144 -1.51 -17.31 9.80
N SER A 145 -0.34 -16.72 9.51
CA SER A 145 0.77 -17.43 8.90
C SER A 145 1.31 -18.54 9.81
N GLU A 146 1.44 -18.27 11.10
CA GLU A 146 1.87 -19.25 12.10
C GLU A 146 0.86 -20.40 12.23
N GLN A 147 -0.44 -20.08 12.26
CA GLN A 147 -1.50 -21.09 12.28
C GLN A 147 -1.50 -21.98 11.03
N ARG A 148 -1.27 -21.40 9.85
CA ARG A 148 -1.15 -22.16 8.60
C ARG A 148 0.06 -23.11 8.65
N ALA A 149 1.21 -22.64 9.11
CA ALA A 149 2.40 -23.48 9.24
C ALA A 149 2.20 -24.65 10.21
N GLU A 150 1.49 -24.43 11.31
CA GLU A 150 1.13 -25.49 12.25
C GLU A 150 0.15 -26.50 11.65
N LEU A 151 -0.86 -26.03 10.90
CA LEU A 151 -1.77 -26.91 10.18
C LEU A 151 -1.04 -27.75 9.13
N ASP A 152 -0.13 -27.16 8.36
CA ASP A 152 0.70 -27.87 7.38
C ASP A 152 1.58 -28.95 8.05
N ARG A 153 2.06 -28.68 9.27
CA ARG A 153 2.82 -29.63 10.07
C ARG A 153 1.94 -30.81 10.49
N GLN A 154 0.74 -30.52 11.00
CA GLN A 154 -0.23 -31.53 11.43
C GLN A 154 -0.69 -32.41 10.25
N GLU A 155 -0.90 -31.82 9.07
CA GLU A 155 -1.27 -32.56 7.86
C GLU A 155 -0.18 -33.57 7.47
N LYS A 156 1.09 -33.14 7.46
CA LYS A 156 2.25 -34.02 7.16
C LYS A 156 2.39 -35.15 8.18
N GLU A 157 2.19 -34.85 9.46
CA GLU A 157 2.26 -35.84 10.54
C GLU A 157 1.13 -36.87 10.42
N ALA A 158 -0.09 -36.43 10.12
CA ALA A 158 -1.24 -37.30 9.90
C ALA A 158 -1.02 -38.23 8.69
N LEU A 159 -0.50 -37.69 7.58
CA LEU A 159 -0.14 -38.48 6.39
C LEU A 159 0.92 -39.53 6.70
N ALA A 160 1.98 -39.16 7.42
CA ALA A 160 3.05 -40.09 7.79
C ALA A 160 2.55 -41.20 8.70
N THR A 161 1.71 -40.87 9.67
CA THR A 161 1.09 -41.83 10.61
C THR A 161 0.21 -42.81 9.84
N MET A 162 -0.69 -42.32 8.99
CA MET A 162 -1.57 -43.15 8.16
C MET A 162 -0.77 -44.14 7.29
N LEU A 163 0.28 -43.66 6.60
CA LEU A 163 1.12 -44.52 5.76
C LEU A 163 1.86 -45.59 6.58
N GLN A 164 2.35 -45.24 7.77
CA GLN A 164 3.02 -46.18 8.65
C GLN A 164 2.06 -47.27 9.16
N GLU A 165 0.85 -46.88 9.54
CA GLU A 165 -0.19 -47.82 10.00
C GLU A 165 -0.62 -48.77 8.87
N ASP A 166 -0.86 -48.25 7.67
CA ASP A 166 -1.18 -49.06 6.49
C ASP A 166 -0.06 -50.07 6.16
N GLN A 167 1.20 -49.64 6.22
CA GLN A 167 2.35 -50.52 6.00
C GLN A 167 2.42 -51.66 7.03
N LYS A 168 2.23 -51.35 8.33
CA LYS A 168 2.20 -52.36 9.40
C LYS A 168 1.05 -53.34 9.21
N ASN A 169 -0.13 -52.85 8.85
CA ASN A 169 -1.29 -53.67 8.60
C ASN A 169 -1.06 -54.63 7.42
N LYS A 170 -0.48 -54.15 6.32
CA LYS A 170 -0.09 -54.97 5.16
C LYS A 170 0.89 -56.08 5.54
N GLN A 171 1.90 -55.79 6.34
CA GLN A 171 2.87 -56.79 6.82
C GLN A 171 2.20 -57.85 7.70
N LEU A 172 1.33 -57.43 8.62
CA LEU A 172 0.62 -58.34 9.51
C LEU A 172 -0.29 -59.28 8.71
N VAL A 173 -1.13 -58.73 7.84
CA VAL A 173 -2.03 -59.52 6.96
C VAL A 173 -1.22 -60.45 6.06
N GLY A 174 -0.11 -59.97 5.48
CA GLY A 174 0.79 -60.78 4.66
C GLY A 174 1.34 -62.00 5.41
N SER A 175 1.83 -61.81 6.63
CA SER A 175 2.35 -62.92 7.45
C SER A 175 1.26 -63.93 7.86
N PHE A 176 0.05 -63.47 8.16
CA PHE A 176 -1.09 -64.36 8.42
C PHE A 176 -1.47 -65.19 7.18
N LEU A 177 -1.54 -64.56 6.00
CA LEU A 177 -1.84 -65.24 4.75
C LEU A 177 -0.76 -66.27 4.40
N GLU A 178 0.52 -65.92 4.54
CA GLU A 178 1.61 -66.86 4.28
C GLU A 178 1.57 -68.07 5.23
N GLY A 179 1.28 -67.84 6.51
CA GLY A 179 1.07 -68.91 7.49
C GLY A 179 -0.09 -69.83 7.10
N ALA A 180 -1.22 -69.27 6.66
CA ALA A 180 -2.37 -70.04 6.19
C ALA A 180 -2.04 -70.87 4.93
N VAL A 181 -1.33 -70.29 3.95
CA VAL A 181 -0.88 -71.00 2.74
C VAL A 181 0.04 -72.16 3.10
N LYS A 182 1.04 -71.95 3.97
CA LYS A 182 1.95 -73.02 4.43
C LYS A 182 1.18 -74.14 5.13
N ALA A 183 0.19 -73.81 5.96
CA ALA A 183 -0.62 -74.83 6.64
C ALA A 183 -1.48 -75.65 5.67
N ILE A 184 -2.04 -75.04 4.63
CA ILE A 184 -2.92 -75.72 3.66
C ILE A 184 -2.12 -76.52 2.62
N PHE A 185 -1.01 -75.97 2.12
CA PHE A 185 -0.27 -76.54 0.97
C PHE A 185 1.07 -77.20 1.35
N GLY A 186 1.63 -76.93 2.53
CA GLY A 186 2.95 -77.43 2.97
C GLY A 186 3.00 -78.90 3.40
N GLN A 187 1.85 -79.57 3.54
CA GLN A 187 1.80 -81.01 3.84
C GLN A 187 2.09 -81.91 2.62
N ARG A 188 2.45 -81.35 1.46
CA ARG A 188 2.64 -82.12 0.22
C ARG A 188 4.04 -82.67 -0.01
N ASP A 189 5.05 -82.22 0.75
CA ASP A 189 6.45 -82.55 0.48
C ASP A 189 7.03 -83.68 1.36
N GLU A 190 6.28 -84.23 2.33
CA GLU A 190 6.78 -85.34 3.18
C GLU A 190 6.42 -86.75 2.69
N ILE A 191 5.66 -86.91 1.59
CA ILE A 191 5.33 -88.22 1.03
C ILE A 191 6.01 -88.40 -0.32
N GLY A 192 7.33 -88.55 -0.32
CA GLY A 192 8.05 -89.05 -1.48
C GLY A 192 9.53 -88.72 -1.50
N ILE A 193 10.36 -89.66 -1.02
CA ILE A 193 11.35 -90.39 -1.82
C ILE A 193 12.43 -90.96 -0.89
N ILE A 194 12.41 -92.29 -0.75
CA ILE A 194 13.55 -93.10 -0.35
C ILE A 194 14.51 -93.17 -1.54
N LYS A 195 15.77 -92.76 -1.30
CA LYS A 195 17.05 -93.08 -1.98
C LYS A 195 17.08 -93.16 -3.52
N SER A 196 17.95 -92.34 -4.12
CA SER A 196 19.09 -92.88 -4.87
C SER A 196 20.23 -91.87 -5.03
N THR A 197 21.43 -92.42 -4.89
CA THR A 197 22.78 -91.87 -5.00
C THR A 197 23.08 -91.26 -6.38
N ASN A 198 23.78 -90.11 -6.44
CA ASN A 198 25.04 -89.96 -7.20
C ASN A 198 25.64 -88.54 -7.11
N MET A 199 26.97 -88.52 -7.11
CA MET A 199 27.83 -87.34 -7.11
C MET A 199 27.82 -86.61 -8.47
N VAL A 200 28.08 -85.30 -8.47
CA VAL A 200 29.21 -84.61 -9.15
C VAL A 200 29.06 -83.08 -9.04
N ASN A 201 30.23 -82.44 -8.85
CA ASN A 201 30.54 -81.02 -8.69
C ASN A 201 30.00 -80.05 -9.76
N SER A 202 29.81 -78.77 -9.39
CA SER A 202 30.66 -77.64 -9.86
C SER A 202 29.95 -76.28 -9.77
N ALA A 203 30.58 -75.39 -8.99
CA ALA A 203 30.78 -73.95 -9.14
C ALA A 203 29.85 -73.06 -10.00
N HIS A 204 29.54 -71.91 -9.37
CA HIS A 204 29.76 -70.51 -9.81
C HIS A 204 28.53 -69.60 -9.80
N GLU A 205 28.73 -68.50 -9.07
CA GLU A 205 28.01 -67.24 -8.96
C GLU A 205 27.65 -66.64 -10.32
N ASP A 206 26.53 -65.92 -10.43
CA ASP A 206 26.65 -64.46 -10.60
C ASP A 206 25.33 -63.69 -10.41
N ASP A 207 25.58 -62.46 -9.99
CA ASP A 207 24.73 -61.37 -9.52
C ASP A 207 24.01 -60.59 -10.64
N ARG A 208 23.01 -59.78 -10.26
CA ARG A 208 22.49 -58.52 -10.87
C ARG A 208 20.99 -58.37 -10.54
N ASN A 209 20.60 -57.55 -9.57
CA ASN A 209 20.57 -56.08 -9.56
C ASN A 209 19.79 -55.50 -10.74
N ASP A 210 18.57 -55.01 -10.48
CA ASP A 210 18.13 -53.80 -11.16
C ASP A 210 17.37 -52.86 -10.23
N ARG A 211 17.77 -51.59 -10.35
CA ARG A 211 17.49 -50.44 -9.51
C ARG A 211 16.76 -49.43 -10.39
N ASN A 212 15.93 -48.61 -9.76
CA ASN A 212 15.35 -47.35 -10.22
C ASN A 212 13.96 -47.42 -10.85
N GLU A 213 13.01 -46.77 -10.17
CA GLU A 213 12.29 -45.64 -10.76
C GLU A 213 12.06 -44.58 -9.68
N ILE A 214 12.60 -43.39 -9.93
CA ILE A 214 12.48 -42.17 -9.12
C ILE A 214 11.61 -41.18 -9.91
N GLN A 215 10.76 -40.46 -9.16
CA GLN A 215 10.13 -39.16 -9.46
C GLN A 215 9.05 -39.02 -10.53
N ASN A 216 7.86 -38.64 -10.06
CA ASN A 216 7.02 -37.49 -10.47
C ASN A 216 5.74 -37.59 -9.60
N VAL A 217 5.27 -36.61 -8.82
CA VAL A 217 4.87 -35.25 -9.18
C VAL A 217 4.77 -34.42 -7.89
N ALA A 218 5.57 -33.36 -7.79
CA ALA A 218 5.27 -32.19 -6.95
C ALA A 218 5.09 -31.01 -7.90
N LYS A 219 3.85 -30.55 -8.09
CA LYS A 219 3.46 -29.21 -8.58
C LYS A 219 1.94 -29.14 -8.82
N CYS A 220 1.24 -28.50 -7.88
CA CYS A 220 0.02 -27.68 -8.04
C CYS A 220 -0.57 -27.50 -6.62
N GLY A 221 -0.82 -26.30 -6.08
CA GLY A 221 -0.94 -25.01 -6.72
C GLY A 221 -0.64 -23.86 -5.77
N SER A 222 -0.11 -22.79 -6.36
CA SER A 222 -0.22 -21.44 -5.87
C SER A 222 -1.02 -20.69 -6.93
N THR A 223 -2.22 -20.26 -6.55
CA THR A 223 -2.98 -19.13 -7.12
C THR A 223 -3.88 -18.61 -6.02
#